data_AF-A0A101HHM4-F1
#
_entry.id   AF-A0A101HHM4-F1
#
_cell.length_a   1.000
_cell.length_b   1.000
_cell.length_c   1.000
_cell.angle_alpha   90.00
_cell.angle_beta   90.00
_cell.angle_gamma   90.00
#
_symmetry.space_group_name_H-M   'P 1'
#
loop_
_entity.id
_entity.type
_entity.pdbx_description
1 polymer ?
#
loop_
_entity_poly.entity_id
_entity_poly.type
_entity_poly.pdbx_seq_one_letter_code
_entity_poly.pdbx_strand_id
1 'polypeptide(L)'
;MKQWICFLLCIGIGILSSCGSKDNDPVTVTFQLEEIEINGETNASSYTNVDPNLHVTLTFSEEIDQSTVQNNITLRTLTGQSFELTYNIQDKTVIIQPTTTLVSYTSYQLIINTGLRSASGHRISTGKVYAISTGIDPADKFPRISDEELLTLVQQQTFRYFWNFAHPISGMARERTSSGNTVATGGTGFGVMAMIVAAERAFITREEALQQVQKIVTFLEEKATRYHGAFAHWIHGETGETIPFSTYDNGADLVETALLMQGLLTARQYFNRPTAAESSLRNAITRLWETVEWNWFQREGEEMLYWHWSPTYGWQMNMPIKGWNESMIVYLLAAASPTHPISKEVYDRGWARGGNMMNNATYYGYRLPLGPQLGGPLFFAHYSFLGIRPEGLQDSYADYWEQNRNHTLINYRHCVTNPNGYYGYGEDCWGLTASDGNRGYSAHSPSND
;
A
#
# COMPACT_ATOMS: atom_id res chain seq x y z
N MET A 1 -11.10 9.16 -81.08
CA MET A 1 -11.40 7.72 -81.26
C MET A 1 -12.40 7.36 -80.16
N LYS A 2 -13.64 6.97 -80.56
CA LYS A 2 -14.82 6.65 -79.72
C LYS A 2 -15.33 7.83 -78.86
N GLN A 3 -16.18 8.76 -79.33
CA GLN A 3 -17.54 8.63 -79.87
C GLN A 3 -18.43 7.68 -79.05
N TRP A 4 -19.51 8.22 -78.47
CA TRP A 4 -20.89 7.73 -78.62
C TRP A 4 -21.85 8.93 -78.53
N ILE A 5 -22.69 9.02 -79.56
CA ILE A 5 -23.80 9.94 -79.80
C ILE A 5 -25.07 9.08 -79.76
N CYS A 6 -26.22 9.68 -79.39
CA CYS A 6 -27.63 9.36 -79.73
C CYS A 6 -28.50 9.54 -78.48
N PHE A 7 -29.70 10.13 -78.47
CA PHE A 7 -30.54 10.74 -79.50
C PHE A 7 -31.58 11.63 -78.79
N LEU A 8 -32.06 12.67 -79.49
CA LEU A 8 -33.15 13.59 -79.12
C LEU A 8 -34.55 12.93 -79.16
N LEU A 9 -35.48 13.41 -78.33
CA LEU A 9 -36.89 13.71 -78.68
C LEU A 9 -37.49 14.62 -77.56
N CYS A 10 -37.78 15.91 -77.83
CA CYS A 10 -39.11 16.48 -78.17
C CYS A 10 -40.10 16.42 -76.97
N ILE A 11 -40.75 17.45 -76.41
CA ILE A 11 -41.37 18.75 -76.77
C ILE A 11 -41.70 19.37 -75.37
N GLY A 12 -41.59 20.65 -75.00
CA GLY A 12 -42.03 21.91 -75.61
C GLY A 12 -42.91 22.66 -74.58
N ILE A 13 -42.65 23.98 -74.44
CA ILE A 13 -43.57 25.06 -74.00
C ILE A 13 -43.74 25.30 -72.48
N GLY A 14 -43.45 26.54 -72.06
CA GLY A 14 -44.36 27.29 -71.18
C GLY A 14 -43.83 27.88 -69.87
N ILE A 15 -43.28 29.10 -69.94
CA ILE A 15 -43.48 30.27 -69.07
C ILE A 15 -43.88 30.03 -67.59
N LEU A 16 -43.10 30.57 -66.64
CA LEU A 16 -43.51 31.64 -65.69
C LEU A 16 -42.51 31.74 -64.52
N SER A 17 -41.87 32.90 -64.43
CA SER A 17 -41.25 33.36 -63.18
C SER A 17 -42.36 33.59 -62.15
N SER A 18 -42.29 32.91 -61.02
CA SER A 18 -43.07 33.24 -59.83
C SER A 18 -42.13 33.26 -58.63
N CYS A 19 -41.95 34.45 -58.05
CA CYS A 19 -41.35 34.64 -56.74
C CYS A 19 -42.27 34.00 -55.69
N GLY A 20 -41.91 32.80 -55.21
CA GLY A 20 -42.44 32.25 -53.98
C GLY A 20 -41.60 32.74 -52.80
N SER A 21 -42.25 33.39 -51.85
CA SER A 21 -41.73 33.75 -50.53
C SER A 21 -40.97 32.57 -49.90
N LYS A 22 -39.79 32.84 -49.35
CA LYS A 22 -39.13 31.91 -48.43
C LYS A 22 -40.00 31.81 -47.19
N ASP A 23 -40.83 30.78 -47.12
CA ASP A 23 -41.37 30.31 -45.86
C ASP A 23 -40.17 29.98 -44.97
N ASN A 24 -40.03 30.70 -43.86
CA ASN A 24 -39.20 30.24 -42.77
C ASN A 24 -39.85 28.96 -42.26
N ASP A 25 -39.26 27.81 -42.57
CA ASP A 25 -39.55 26.58 -41.85
C ASP A 25 -39.55 26.92 -40.35
N PRO A 26 -40.59 26.53 -39.59
CA PRO A 26 -40.60 26.78 -38.15
C PRO A 26 -39.38 26.08 -37.57
N VAL A 27 -38.49 26.83 -36.93
CA VAL A 27 -37.38 26.26 -36.16
C VAL A 27 -38.00 25.34 -35.12
N THR A 28 -37.88 24.03 -35.32
CA THR A 28 -38.39 23.04 -34.38
C THR A 28 -37.58 23.14 -33.10
N VAL A 29 -38.12 23.86 -32.11
CA VAL A 29 -37.50 23.96 -30.79
C VAL A 29 -37.46 22.55 -30.20
N THR A 30 -36.25 22.07 -29.92
CA THR A 30 -36.03 20.72 -29.42
C THR A 30 -35.65 20.80 -27.94
N PHE A 31 -36.47 20.21 -27.08
CA PHE A 31 -36.14 20.09 -25.65
C PHE A 31 -35.03 19.04 -25.46
N GLN A 32 -33.88 19.48 -24.96
CA GLN A 32 -32.69 18.67 -24.80
C GLN A 32 -31.90 19.09 -23.56
N LEU A 33 -31.07 18.18 -23.05
CA LEU A 33 -30.08 18.50 -22.03
C LEU A 33 -28.88 19.17 -22.70
N GLU A 34 -28.59 20.40 -22.31
CA GLU A 34 -27.47 21.20 -22.83
C GLU A 34 -26.20 20.97 -22.01
N GLU A 35 -26.34 20.81 -20.69
CA GLU A 35 -25.21 20.64 -19.79
C GLU A 35 -25.55 19.73 -18.61
N ILE A 36 -24.60 18.89 -18.22
CA ILE A 36 -24.55 18.24 -16.92
C ILE A 36 -23.22 18.61 -16.24
N GLU A 37 -23.30 19.02 -14.99
CA GLU A 37 -22.14 19.27 -14.14
C GLU A 37 -22.20 18.39 -12.89
N ILE A 38 -21.10 17.70 -12.60
CA ILE A 38 -20.88 16.94 -11.35
C ILE A 38 -19.44 17.21 -10.93
N ASN A 39 -19.21 17.59 -9.67
CA ASN A 39 -17.87 17.86 -9.13
C ASN A 39 -17.03 18.86 -9.97
N GLY A 40 -17.67 19.85 -10.60
CA GLY A 40 -17.00 20.83 -11.46
C GLY A 40 -16.60 20.31 -12.86
N GLU A 41 -16.85 19.04 -13.16
CA GLU A 41 -16.70 18.49 -14.51
C GLU A 41 -18.00 18.64 -15.29
N THR A 42 -17.92 19.19 -16.50
CA THR A 42 -19.08 19.42 -17.37
C THR A 42 -19.10 18.43 -18.55
N ASN A 43 -20.26 17.85 -18.83
CA ASN A 43 -20.52 17.03 -20.03
C ASN A 43 -19.57 15.84 -20.23
N ALA A 44 -19.05 15.26 -19.14
CA ALA A 44 -18.22 14.06 -19.20
C ALA A 44 -19.06 12.83 -19.59
N SER A 45 -18.42 11.86 -20.26
CA SER A 45 -19.06 10.57 -20.57
C SER A 45 -19.31 9.70 -19.33
N SER A 46 -18.52 9.93 -18.27
CA SER A 46 -18.59 9.28 -16.98
C SER A 46 -17.92 10.16 -15.94
N TYR A 47 -18.36 10.06 -14.69
CA TYR A 47 -17.81 10.82 -13.58
C TYR A 47 -17.18 9.86 -12.57
N THR A 48 -15.93 10.10 -12.22
CA THR A 48 -15.15 9.25 -11.29
C THR A 48 -14.62 10.07 -10.12
N ASN A 49 -14.37 9.42 -8.99
CA ASN A 49 -13.94 10.09 -7.76
C ASN A 49 -14.91 11.20 -7.32
N VAL A 50 -16.21 10.95 -7.50
CA VAL A 50 -17.27 11.92 -7.19
C VAL A 50 -17.50 11.99 -5.68
N ASP A 51 -17.76 13.19 -5.15
CA ASP A 51 -18.04 13.36 -3.72
C ASP A 51 -19.28 12.51 -3.37
N PRO A 52 -19.20 11.62 -2.35
CA PRO A 52 -20.36 10.87 -1.89
C PRO A 52 -21.56 11.74 -1.48
N ASN A 53 -21.34 12.99 -1.09
CA ASN A 53 -22.38 14.02 -0.97
C ASN A 53 -22.70 14.62 -2.36
N LEU A 54 -23.22 13.77 -3.24
CA LEU A 54 -23.42 14.06 -4.66
C LEU A 54 -24.30 15.29 -4.89
N HIS A 55 -23.81 16.24 -5.69
CA HIS A 55 -24.60 17.32 -6.28
C HIS A 55 -24.50 17.23 -7.81
N VAL A 56 -25.64 17.24 -8.49
CA VAL A 56 -25.70 17.24 -9.96
C VAL A 56 -26.47 18.45 -10.41
N THR A 57 -25.89 19.25 -11.30
CA THR A 57 -26.58 20.35 -11.98
C THR A 57 -26.87 19.92 -13.41
N LEU A 58 -28.14 19.97 -13.81
CA LEU A 58 -28.59 19.72 -15.17
C LEU A 58 -29.17 21.00 -15.76
N THR A 59 -28.69 21.43 -16.91
CA THR A 59 -29.21 22.59 -17.65
C THR A 59 -29.80 22.14 -18.98
N PHE A 60 -31.04 22.54 -19.25
CA PHE A 60 -31.80 22.15 -20.43
C PHE A 60 -32.07 23.33 -21.36
N SER A 61 -32.48 23.05 -22.60
CA SER A 61 -32.76 24.10 -23.60
C SER A 61 -34.03 24.92 -23.34
N GLU A 62 -34.98 24.36 -22.58
CA GLU A 62 -36.27 24.96 -22.21
C GLU A 62 -36.54 24.81 -20.71
N GLU A 63 -37.47 25.63 -20.19
CA GLU A 63 -37.98 25.49 -18.82
C GLU A 63 -38.63 24.11 -18.63
N ILE A 64 -38.52 23.54 -17.44
CA ILE A 64 -38.85 22.12 -17.19
C ILE A 64 -40.22 21.98 -16.52
N ASP A 65 -41.01 21.01 -16.97
CA ASP A 65 -42.23 20.62 -16.26
C ASP A 65 -41.85 19.84 -15.00
N GLN A 66 -41.89 20.55 -13.87
CA GLN A 66 -41.52 20.05 -12.55
C GLN A 66 -42.26 18.76 -12.17
N SER A 67 -43.51 18.59 -12.64
CA SER A 67 -44.32 17.40 -12.32
C SER A 67 -43.75 16.11 -12.93
N THR A 68 -42.90 16.23 -13.95
CA THR A 68 -42.30 15.09 -14.65
C THR A 68 -40.93 14.69 -14.13
N VAL A 69 -40.26 15.54 -13.33
CA VAL A 69 -38.87 15.35 -12.91
C VAL A 69 -38.68 14.09 -12.06
N GLN A 70 -39.45 13.94 -10.98
CA GLN A 70 -39.26 12.86 -10.01
C GLN A 70 -39.36 11.45 -10.60
N ASN A 71 -40.22 11.25 -11.62
CA ASN A 71 -40.41 9.96 -12.27
C ASN A 71 -39.41 9.69 -13.40
N ASN A 72 -38.73 10.73 -13.88
CA ASN A 72 -37.88 10.63 -15.07
C ASN A 72 -36.41 10.84 -14.79
N ILE A 73 -36.02 11.42 -13.66
CA ILE A 73 -34.64 11.53 -13.24
C ILE A 73 -34.46 10.63 -12.02
N THR A 74 -33.61 9.61 -12.13
CA THR A 74 -33.41 8.63 -11.04
C THR A 74 -31.94 8.30 -10.84
N LEU A 75 -31.59 7.93 -9.62
CA LEU A 75 -30.25 7.46 -9.27
C LEU A 75 -30.35 6.05 -8.70
N ARG A 76 -29.50 5.14 -9.18
CA ARG A 76 -29.44 3.76 -8.66
C ARG A 76 -28.04 3.17 -8.69
N THR A 77 -27.79 2.14 -7.89
CA THR A 77 -26.57 1.32 -8.01
C THR A 77 -26.64 0.42 -9.25
N LEU A 78 -25.49 -0.18 -9.62
CA LEU A 78 -25.45 -1.23 -10.65
C LEU A 78 -26.26 -2.48 -10.28
N THR A 79 -26.49 -2.73 -8.99
CA THR A 79 -27.36 -3.81 -8.49
C THR A 79 -28.85 -3.45 -8.52
N GLY A 80 -29.20 -2.21 -8.88
CA GLY A 80 -30.59 -1.76 -9.02
C GLY A 80 -31.20 -1.11 -7.79
N GLN A 81 -30.45 -0.87 -6.71
CA GLN A 81 -30.95 -0.14 -5.54
C GLN A 81 -31.14 1.34 -5.90
N SER A 82 -32.38 1.84 -5.82
CA SER A 82 -32.72 3.24 -6.08
C SER A 82 -32.47 4.12 -4.85
N PHE A 83 -32.16 5.39 -5.10
CA PHE A 83 -31.97 6.42 -4.09
C PHE A 83 -33.06 7.49 -4.24
N GLU A 84 -33.58 7.96 -3.11
CA GLU A 84 -34.48 9.10 -3.09
C GLU A 84 -33.68 10.38 -3.35
N LEU A 85 -34.24 11.25 -4.19
CA LEU A 85 -33.59 12.47 -4.66
C LEU A 85 -34.44 13.67 -4.30
N THR A 86 -33.77 14.75 -3.92
CA THR A 86 -34.34 16.10 -3.83
C THR A 86 -34.03 16.85 -5.12
N TYR A 87 -34.93 17.75 -5.51
CA TYR A 87 -34.82 18.54 -6.73
C TYR A 87 -35.06 20.01 -6.42
N ASN A 88 -34.10 20.85 -6.77
CA ASN A 88 -34.26 22.31 -6.78
C ASN A 88 -34.27 22.78 -8.23
N ILE A 89 -35.42 23.30 -8.67
CA ILE A 89 -35.68 23.62 -10.07
C ILE A 89 -35.78 25.14 -10.21
N GLN A 90 -34.97 25.71 -11.10
CA GLN A 90 -34.95 27.13 -11.41
C GLN A 90 -34.92 27.29 -12.93
N ASP A 91 -36.05 27.68 -13.52
CA ASP A 91 -36.26 27.79 -14.97
C ASP A 91 -35.81 26.54 -15.74
N LYS A 92 -34.63 26.61 -16.36
CA LYS A 92 -34.02 25.57 -17.21
C LYS A 92 -33.08 24.64 -16.45
N THR A 93 -32.86 24.87 -15.17
CA THR A 93 -31.85 24.18 -14.36
C THR A 93 -32.51 23.31 -13.30
N VAL A 94 -32.02 22.08 -13.15
CA VAL A 94 -32.40 21.15 -12.08
C VAL A 94 -31.14 20.79 -11.31
N ILE A 95 -31.13 21.11 -10.03
CA ILE A 95 -30.10 20.67 -9.08
C ILE A 95 -30.65 19.44 -8.35
N ILE A 96 -29.91 18.35 -8.39
CA ILE A 96 -30.28 17.04 -7.84
C ILE A 96 -29.33 16.71 -6.69
N GLN A 97 -29.89 16.26 -5.57
CA GLN A 97 -29.11 15.76 -4.44
C GLN A 97 -29.80 14.53 -3.82
N PRO A 98 -29.09 13.40 -3.60
CA PRO A 98 -29.62 12.28 -2.84
C PRO A 98 -29.97 12.66 -1.40
N THR A 99 -31.04 12.09 -0.83
CA THR A 99 -31.43 12.35 0.58
C THR A 99 -30.47 11.74 1.59
N THR A 100 -29.64 10.80 1.17
CA THR A 100 -28.60 10.16 1.97
C THR A 100 -27.26 10.23 1.24
N THR A 101 -26.17 10.42 2.01
CA THR A 101 -24.82 10.34 1.46
C THR A 101 -24.61 8.99 0.80
N LEU A 102 -24.06 9.01 -0.41
CA LEU A 102 -23.74 7.80 -1.15
C LEU A 102 -22.62 7.02 -0.44
N VAL A 103 -22.49 5.74 -0.77
CA VAL A 103 -21.41 4.90 -0.26
C VAL A 103 -20.15 5.24 -1.06
N SER A 104 -19.01 5.44 -0.39
CA SER A 104 -17.71 5.66 -1.04
C SER A 104 -17.31 4.51 -1.96
N TYR A 105 -16.49 4.78 -2.97
CA TYR A 105 -15.94 3.78 -3.90
C TYR A 105 -16.98 2.86 -4.54
N THR A 106 -18.19 3.38 -4.77
CA THR A 106 -19.35 2.62 -5.27
C THR A 106 -19.80 3.20 -6.61
N SER A 107 -20.28 2.33 -7.51
CA SER A 107 -20.76 2.72 -8.83
C SER A 107 -22.28 2.88 -8.88
N TYR A 108 -22.70 3.99 -9.47
CA TYR A 108 -24.07 4.47 -9.62
C TYR A 108 -24.38 4.83 -11.07
N GLN A 109 -25.66 4.91 -11.37
CA GLN A 109 -26.22 5.35 -12.64
C GLN A 109 -27.24 6.45 -12.38
N LEU A 110 -26.97 7.66 -12.88
CA LEU A 110 -27.97 8.72 -13.03
C LEU A 110 -28.67 8.53 -14.37
N ILE A 111 -30.00 8.41 -14.34
CA ILE A 111 -30.81 8.07 -15.50
C ILE A 111 -31.80 9.21 -15.75
N ILE A 112 -31.78 9.73 -16.98
CA ILE A 112 -32.77 10.68 -17.49
C ILE A 112 -33.62 9.93 -18.53
N ASN A 113 -34.88 9.70 -18.20
CA ASN A 113 -35.83 8.97 -19.03
C ASN A 113 -36.50 9.90 -20.06
N THR A 114 -36.93 9.32 -21.18
CA THR A 114 -37.60 10.02 -22.30
C THR A 114 -39.02 10.51 -21.99
N GLY A 115 -39.51 10.27 -20.77
CA GLY A 115 -40.76 10.83 -20.28
C GLY A 115 -40.63 12.24 -19.69
N LEU A 116 -39.39 12.75 -19.52
CA LEU A 116 -39.15 14.13 -19.05
C LEU A 116 -39.68 15.15 -20.06
N ARG A 117 -40.33 16.21 -19.58
CA ARG A 117 -40.93 17.25 -20.42
C ARG A 117 -40.50 18.66 -20.05
N SER A 118 -40.51 19.55 -21.04
CA SER A 118 -40.46 21.00 -20.83
C SER A 118 -41.82 21.53 -20.35
N ALA A 119 -41.84 22.72 -19.77
CA ALA A 119 -43.06 23.44 -19.39
C ALA A 119 -43.96 23.76 -20.59
N SER A 120 -43.39 23.84 -21.79
CA SER A 120 -44.08 23.95 -23.08
C SER A 120 -44.66 22.60 -23.58
N GLY A 121 -44.38 21.49 -22.88
CA GLY A 121 -44.93 20.16 -23.14
C GLY A 121 -44.09 19.29 -24.09
N HIS A 122 -42.95 19.78 -24.60
CA HIS A 122 -42.04 19.01 -25.45
C HIS A 122 -41.38 17.88 -24.65
N ARG A 123 -41.26 16.69 -25.24
CA ARG A 123 -40.51 15.58 -24.64
C ARG A 123 -39.01 15.78 -24.89
N ILE A 124 -38.19 15.31 -23.94
CA ILE A 124 -36.74 15.34 -24.16
C ILE A 124 -36.38 14.49 -25.37
N SER A 125 -35.51 15.01 -26.23
CA SER A 125 -35.11 14.36 -27.48
C SER A 125 -34.48 12.99 -27.27
N THR A 126 -33.66 12.85 -26.23
CA THR A 126 -32.94 11.63 -25.91
C THR A 126 -32.86 11.42 -24.39
N GLY A 127 -33.15 10.19 -23.96
CA GLY A 127 -32.80 9.75 -22.61
C GLY A 127 -31.29 9.54 -22.51
N LYS A 128 -30.74 9.65 -21.30
CA LYS A 128 -29.31 9.47 -21.04
C LYS A 128 -29.08 8.71 -19.74
N VAL A 129 -27.98 7.97 -19.70
CA VAL A 129 -27.47 7.30 -18.50
C VAL A 129 -26.05 7.77 -18.28
N TYR A 130 -25.77 8.34 -17.12
CA TYR A 130 -24.44 8.76 -16.70
C TYR A 130 -23.92 7.79 -15.65
N ALA A 131 -22.74 7.21 -15.91
CA ALA A 131 -22.02 6.41 -14.93
C ALA A 131 -21.33 7.35 -13.93
N ILE A 132 -21.54 7.10 -12.65
CA ILE A 132 -20.97 7.86 -11.54
C ILE A 132 -20.27 6.87 -10.61
N SER A 133 -18.98 7.08 -10.31
CA SER A 133 -18.24 6.34 -9.30
C SER A 133 -17.80 7.28 -8.19
N THR A 134 -18.25 7.03 -6.97
CA THR A 134 -17.93 7.87 -5.81
C THR A 134 -16.49 7.66 -5.34
N GLY A 135 -15.89 8.73 -4.81
CA GLY A 135 -14.59 8.74 -4.15
C GLY A 135 -14.68 8.53 -2.65
N ILE A 136 -13.65 9.00 -1.94
CA ILE A 136 -13.62 9.01 -0.48
C ILE A 136 -14.67 9.97 0.09
N ASP A 137 -15.32 9.58 1.19
CA ASP A 137 -16.10 10.51 2.01
C ASP A 137 -15.15 11.16 3.03
N PRO A 138 -14.86 12.47 2.93
CA PRO A 138 -13.90 13.14 3.80
C PRO A 138 -14.47 13.43 5.20
N ALA A 139 -15.75 13.18 5.45
CA ALA A 139 -16.36 13.44 6.75
C ALA A 139 -15.84 12.46 7.80
N ASP A 140 -15.40 13.00 8.93
CA ASP A 140 -14.90 12.21 10.06
C ASP A 140 -15.97 11.20 10.52
N LYS A 141 -15.57 9.92 10.59
CA LYS A 141 -16.44 8.85 11.11
C LYS A 141 -16.37 8.72 12.63
N PHE A 142 -15.38 9.35 13.25
CA PHE A 142 -15.12 9.35 14.68
C PHE A 142 -14.65 10.75 15.11
N PRO A 143 -14.80 11.13 16.39
CA PRO A 143 -14.22 12.38 16.89
C PRO A 143 -12.71 12.44 16.62
N ARG A 144 -12.23 13.60 16.17
CA ARG A 144 -10.79 13.84 16.01
C ARG A 144 -10.09 13.82 17.36
N ILE A 145 -8.92 13.22 17.39
CA ILE A 145 -7.97 13.23 18.50
C ILE A 145 -6.69 13.91 18.04
N SER A 146 -5.87 14.39 18.98
CA SER A 146 -4.57 15.00 18.65
C SER A 146 -3.60 13.96 18.07
N ASP A 147 -2.56 14.43 17.36
CA ASP A 147 -1.54 13.54 16.78
C ASP A 147 -0.85 12.67 17.84
N GLU A 148 -0.59 13.20 19.04
CA GLU A 148 0.04 12.42 20.13
C GLU A 148 -0.92 11.36 20.70
N GLU A 149 -2.20 11.66 20.82
CA GLU A 149 -3.22 10.69 21.23
C GLU A 149 -3.40 9.62 20.16
N LEU A 150 -3.40 10.00 18.87
CA LEU A 150 -3.45 9.07 17.75
C LEU A 150 -2.23 8.14 17.74
N LEU A 151 -1.03 8.70 17.87
CA LEU A 151 0.21 7.92 17.93
C LEU A 151 0.19 6.95 19.10
N THR A 152 -0.22 7.42 20.29
CA THR A 152 -0.35 6.56 21.48
C THR A 152 -1.35 5.44 21.24
N LEU A 153 -2.53 5.75 20.68
CA LEU A 153 -3.56 4.76 20.39
C LEU A 153 -3.08 3.72 19.37
N VAL A 154 -2.46 4.15 18.28
CA VAL A 154 -1.88 3.26 17.26
C VAL A 154 -0.82 2.36 17.89
N GLN A 155 0.11 2.91 18.68
CA GLN A 155 1.13 2.14 19.38
C GLN A 155 0.51 1.10 20.33
N GLN A 156 -0.49 1.48 21.13
CA GLN A 156 -1.18 0.56 22.04
C GLN A 156 -1.90 -0.57 21.31
N GLN A 157 -2.62 -0.27 20.23
CA GLN A 157 -3.35 -1.28 19.47
C GLN A 157 -2.42 -2.22 18.73
N THR A 158 -1.38 -1.70 18.07
CA THR A 158 -0.38 -2.52 17.38
C THR A 158 0.42 -3.38 18.36
N PHE A 159 0.77 -2.85 19.54
CA PHE A 159 1.47 -3.60 20.58
C PHE A 159 0.72 -4.87 21.02
N ARG A 160 -0.62 -4.87 21.02
CA ARG A 160 -1.43 -6.05 21.38
C ARG A 160 -1.13 -7.25 20.48
N TYR A 161 -0.66 -7.05 19.26
CA TYR A 161 -0.21 -8.15 18.39
C TYR A 161 0.95 -8.93 19.03
N PHE A 162 1.93 -8.23 19.58
CA PHE A 162 3.11 -8.84 20.19
C PHE A 162 2.88 -9.24 21.65
N TRP A 163 1.87 -8.69 22.33
CA TRP A 163 1.56 -8.98 23.73
C TRP A 163 0.41 -9.98 23.88
N ASN A 164 -0.82 -9.55 23.60
CA ASN A 164 -2.02 -10.37 23.75
C ASN A 164 -2.04 -11.54 22.76
N PHE A 165 -1.52 -11.32 21.54
CA PHE A 165 -1.51 -12.31 20.48
C PHE A 165 -0.16 -13.04 20.32
N ALA A 166 0.78 -12.87 21.26
CA ALA A 166 1.97 -13.71 21.34
C ALA A 166 1.61 -15.20 21.47
N HIS A 167 2.50 -16.06 20.98
CA HIS A 167 2.33 -17.49 21.18
C HIS A 167 2.43 -17.83 22.69
N PRO A 168 1.48 -18.59 23.28
CA PRO A 168 1.40 -18.76 24.73
C PRO A 168 2.55 -19.56 25.34
N ILE A 169 3.25 -20.39 24.57
CA ILE A 169 4.38 -21.19 25.05
C ILE A 169 5.71 -20.44 24.85
N SER A 170 6.09 -20.16 23.61
CA SER A 170 7.33 -19.43 23.30
C SER A 170 7.33 -17.95 23.65
N GLY A 171 6.16 -17.30 23.72
CA GLY A 171 6.06 -15.83 23.80
C GLY A 171 6.44 -15.09 22.52
N MET A 172 6.81 -15.81 21.46
CA MET A 172 7.24 -15.26 20.17
C MET A 172 6.07 -14.71 19.35
N ALA A 173 6.38 -13.84 18.39
CA ALA A 173 5.41 -13.25 17.49
C ALA A 173 4.93 -14.31 16.49
N ARG A 174 3.61 -14.45 16.36
CA ARG A 174 3.03 -15.25 15.27
C ARG A 174 3.33 -14.59 13.93
N GLU A 175 3.43 -15.40 12.88
CA GLU A 175 3.58 -14.89 11.50
C GLU A 175 2.36 -14.05 11.09
N ARG A 176 1.15 -14.61 11.31
CA ARG A 176 -0.12 -13.99 10.92
C ARG A 176 -1.19 -14.27 11.98
N THR A 177 -2.28 -13.51 11.93
CA THR A 177 -3.46 -13.77 12.78
C THR A 177 -4.09 -15.15 12.55
N SER A 178 -3.84 -15.75 11.38
CA SER A 178 -4.31 -17.07 10.97
C SER A 178 -3.25 -18.19 11.08
N SER A 179 -2.03 -17.91 11.54
CA SER A 179 -0.90 -18.85 11.43
C SER A 179 -0.84 -19.94 12.52
N GLY A 180 -1.81 -19.97 13.44
CA GLY A 180 -1.89 -20.95 14.52
C GLY A 180 -0.64 -20.94 15.43
N ASN A 181 0.13 -22.03 15.39
CA ASN A 181 1.36 -22.20 16.16
C ASN A 181 2.63 -21.73 15.42
N THR A 182 2.52 -21.23 14.19
CA THR A 182 3.69 -20.74 13.43
C THR A 182 4.12 -19.36 13.95
N VAL A 183 5.35 -19.29 14.46
CA VAL A 183 5.99 -18.03 14.89
C VAL A 183 7.11 -17.65 13.92
N ALA A 184 7.30 -16.34 13.71
CA ALA A 184 8.28 -15.79 12.79
C ALA A 184 9.47 -15.18 13.53
N THR A 185 10.68 -15.53 13.10
CA THR A 185 11.93 -15.18 13.80
C THR A 185 12.23 -13.68 13.75
N GLY A 186 12.27 -13.05 12.58
CA GLY A 186 12.54 -11.62 12.44
C GLY A 186 11.40 -10.77 13.00
N GLY A 187 10.15 -11.16 12.76
CA GLY A 187 8.97 -10.54 13.38
C GLY A 187 9.00 -10.56 14.91
N THR A 188 9.59 -11.60 15.52
CA THR A 188 9.82 -11.65 16.97
C THR A 188 10.86 -10.63 17.41
N GLY A 189 11.92 -10.39 16.61
CA GLY A 189 12.87 -9.30 16.85
C GLY A 189 12.19 -7.94 16.97
N PHE A 190 11.25 -7.65 16.06
CA PHE A 190 10.44 -6.43 16.10
C PHE A 190 9.55 -6.38 17.35
N GLY A 191 8.92 -7.51 17.70
CA GLY A 191 8.11 -7.64 18.91
C GLY A 191 8.90 -7.37 20.18
N VAL A 192 10.15 -7.82 20.28
CA VAL A 192 11.03 -7.54 21.42
C VAL A 192 11.29 -6.04 21.56
N MET A 193 11.53 -5.32 20.46
CA MET A 193 11.67 -3.85 20.51
C MET A 193 10.36 -3.18 20.92
N ALA A 194 9.21 -3.68 20.45
CA ALA A 194 7.89 -3.16 20.83
C ALA A 194 7.62 -3.31 22.35
N MET A 195 8.11 -4.38 22.99
CA MET A 195 8.03 -4.55 24.46
C MET A 195 8.76 -3.44 25.21
N ILE A 196 9.90 -3.00 24.69
CA ILE A 196 10.70 -1.91 25.29
C ILE A 196 9.92 -0.60 25.19
N VAL A 197 9.37 -0.30 24.01
CA VAL A 197 8.52 0.89 23.79
C VAL A 197 7.31 0.86 24.72
N ALA A 198 6.64 -0.29 24.86
CA ALA A 198 5.47 -0.44 25.72
C ALA A 198 5.79 -0.24 27.21
N ALA A 199 6.98 -0.67 27.67
CA ALA A 199 7.44 -0.41 29.02
C ALA A 199 7.74 1.09 29.26
N GLU A 200 8.42 1.75 28.33
CA GLU A 200 8.74 3.18 28.42
C GLU A 200 7.49 4.08 28.30
N ARG A 201 6.50 3.66 27.51
CA ARG A 201 5.19 4.30 27.41
C ARG A 201 4.22 3.88 28.53
N ALA A 202 4.66 3.05 29.48
CA ALA A 202 3.87 2.54 30.60
C ALA A 202 2.57 1.82 30.20
N PHE A 203 2.53 1.17 29.03
CA PHE A 203 1.44 0.28 28.64
C PHE A 203 1.50 -1.05 29.41
N ILE A 204 2.73 -1.45 29.76
CA ILE A 204 3.07 -2.53 30.67
C ILE A 204 4.19 -2.06 31.59
N THR A 205 4.42 -2.77 32.69
CA THR A 205 5.57 -2.54 33.56
C THR A 205 6.86 -3.05 32.90
N ARG A 206 8.00 -2.52 33.34
CA ARG A 206 9.32 -3.02 32.91
C ARG A 206 9.52 -4.48 33.32
N GLU A 207 9.02 -4.86 34.50
CA GLU A 207 9.11 -6.21 35.03
C GLU A 207 8.29 -7.20 34.18
N GLU A 208 7.10 -6.81 33.71
CA GLU A 208 6.31 -7.60 32.75
C GLU A 208 7.04 -7.74 31.40
N ALA A 209 7.61 -6.65 30.88
CA ALA A 209 8.41 -6.69 29.65
C ALA A 209 9.62 -7.63 29.80
N LEU A 210 10.34 -7.55 30.92
CA LEU A 210 11.48 -8.41 31.24
C LEU A 210 11.07 -9.89 31.25
N GLN A 211 9.96 -10.23 31.90
CA GLN A 211 9.46 -11.60 31.98
C GLN A 211 9.12 -12.16 30.59
N GLN A 212 8.45 -11.37 29.75
CA GLN A 212 8.09 -11.79 28.40
C GLN A 212 9.32 -11.97 27.50
N VAL A 213 10.29 -11.05 27.54
CA VAL A 213 11.53 -11.18 26.76
C VAL A 213 12.37 -12.37 27.27
N GLN A 214 12.41 -12.60 28.59
CA GLN A 214 13.07 -13.77 29.17
C GLN A 214 12.43 -15.08 28.68
N LYS A 215 11.09 -15.14 28.61
CA LYS A 215 10.36 -16.30 28.07
C LYS A 215 10.75 -16.58 26.62
N ILE A 216 10.82 -15.55 25.77
CA ILE A 216 11.28 -15.66 24.37
C ILE A 216 12.71 -16.19 24.31
N VAL A 217 13.63 -15.59 25.05
CA VAL A 217 15.05 -15.97 25.04
C VAL A 217 15.25 -17.40 25.55
N THR A 218 14.55 -17.79 26.61
CA THR A 218 14.59 -19.16 27.14
C THR A 218 14.06 -20.16 26.11
N PHE A 219 12.96 -19.86 25.41
CA PHE A 219 12.47 -20.73 24.34
C PHE A 219 13.50 -20.87 23.19
N LEU A 220 14.13 -19.77 22.78
CA LEU A 220 15.17 -19.78 21.76
C LEU A 220 16.42 -20.57 22.18
N GLU A 221 16.83 -20.50 23.45
CA GLU A 221 17.97 -21.26 23.97
C GLU A 221 17.67 -22.76 24.12
N GLU A 222 16.49 -23.11 24.63
CA GLU A 222 16.19 -24.47 25.12
C GLU A 222 15.37 -25.33 24.15
N LYS A 223 14.59 -24.71 23.26
CA LYS A 223 13.62 -25.42 22.39
C LYS A 223 13.89 -25.24 20.91
N ALA A 224 14.25 -24.04 20.47
CA ALA A 224 14.38 -23.75 19.06
C ALA A 224 15.55 -24.51 18.41
N THR A 225 15.29 -25.20 17.31
CA THR A 225 16.35 -25.77 16.46
C THR A 225 17.21 -24.66 15.87
N ARG A 226 18.54 -24.83 15.94
CA ARG A 226 19.52 -23.89 15.40
C ARG A 226 20.45 -24.59 14.42
N TYR A 227 20.92 -23.84 13.43
CA TYR A 227 21.81 -24.29 12.38
C TYR A 227 22.99 -23.32 12.29
N HIS A 228 24.19 -23.75 12.72
CA HIS A 228 25.34 -22.86 12.83
C HIS A 228 25.02 -21.59 13.65
N GLY A 229 24.27 -21.79 14.75
CA GLY A 229 23.77 -20.74 15.63
C GLY A 229 22.61 -19.89 15.09
N ALA A 230 22.35 -19.89 13.78
CA ALA A 230 21.23 -19.19 13.17
C ALA A 230 19.91 -19.95 13.34
N PHE A 231 18.80 -19.22 13.22
CA PHE A 231 17.44 -19.74 13.35
C PHE A 231 16.77 -19.88 11.98
N ALA A 232 15.72 -20.71 11.91
CA ALA A 232 14.86 -20.77 10.74
C ALA A 232 13.94 -19.56 10.64
N HIS A 233 13.42 -19.30 9.44
CA HIS A 233 12.41 -18.27 9.21
C HIS A 233 11.16 -18.49 10.08
N TRP A 234 10.57 -19.68 9.97
CA TRP A 234 9.43 -20.11 10.78
C TRP A 234 9.77 -21.24 11.74
N ILE A 235 9.24 -21.11 12.95
CA ILE A 235 9.41 -22.06 14.04
C ILE A 235 8.02 -22.45 14.57
N HIS A 236 7.83 -23.70 14.93
CA HIS A 236 6.64 -24.13 15.64
C HIS A 236 6.71 -23.66 17.10
N GLY A 237 5.86 -22.70 17.48
CA GLY A 237 5.94 -21.95 18.74
C GLY A 237 5.72 -22.75 20.03
N GLU A 238 5.31 -24.02 19.93
CA GLU A 238 5.21 -24.93 21.07
C GLU A 238 6.43 -25.85 21.20
N THR A 239 6.94 -26.37 20.07
CA THR A 239 7.97 -27.41 20.08
C THR A 239 9.38 -26.87 19.87
N GLY A 240 9.51 -25.73 19.17
CA GLY A 240 10.79 -25.17 18.74
C GLY A 240 11.33 -25.77 17.44
N GLU A 241 10.59 -26.68 16.81
CA GLU A 241 10.99 -27.30 15.55
C GLU A 241 10.82 -26.32 14.38
N THR A 242 11.71 -26.43 13.39
CA THR A 242 11.65 -25.65 12.15
C THR A 242 10.41 -26.03 11.35
N ILE A 243 9.66 -25.01 10.92
CA ILE A 243 8.61 -25.14 9.90
C ILE A 243 9.22 -24.68 8.58
N PRO A 244 9.37 -25.56 7.56
CA PRO A 244 9.91 -25.15 6.27
C PRO A 244 9.08 -24.04 5.62
N PHE A 245 9.73 -22.97 5.18
CA PHE A 245 9.09 -21.89 4.42
C PHE A 245 8.84 -22.31 2.96
N SER A 246 9.74 -23.14 2.41
CA SER A 246 9.61 -23.77 1.10
C SER A 246 10.34 -25.11 1.07
N THR A 247 10.31 -25.82 -0.06
CA THR A 247 10.96 -27.13 -0.22
C THR A 247 12.44 -27.14 0.18
N TYR A 248 13.20 -26.09 -0.18
CA TYR A 248 14.65 -26.02 0.09
C TYR A 248 15.00 -25.10 1.26
N ASP A 249 14.01 -24.39 1.81
CA ASP A 249 14.17 -23.51 2.95
C ASP A 249 13.60 -24.16 4.22
N ASN A 250 14.39 -25.07 4.77
CA ASN A 250 14.10 -25.85 5.98
C ASN A 250 15.26 -25.82 6.99
N GLY A 251 16.07 -24.77 6.96
CA GLY A 251 17.28 -24.63 7.75
C GLY A 251 17.41 -23.22 8.32
N ALA A 252 18.63 -22.67 8.31
CA ALA A 252 18.88 -21.30 8.72
C ALA A 252 18.37 -20.29 7.69
N ASP A 253 17.77 -19.21 8.20
CA ASP A 253 17.56 -17.94 7.51
C ASP A 253 18.37 -16.86 8.24
N LEU A 254 19.41 -16.36 7.57
CA LEU A 254 20.35 -15.40 8.16
C LEU A 254 19.76 -13.99 8.25
N VAL A 255 18.83 -13.62 7.35
CA VAL A 255 18.15 -12.31 7.39
C VAL A 255 17.23 -12.25 8.58
N GLU A 256 16.38 -13.25 8.76
CA GLU A 256 15.46 -13.34 9.90
C GLU A 256 16.23 -13.43 11.23
N THR A 257 17.34 -14.17 11.26
CA THR A 257 18.25 -14.22 12.41
C THR A 257 18.83 -12.85 12.74
N ALA A 258 19.24 -12.06 11.75
CA ALA A 258 19.75 -10.71 11.97
C ALA A 258 18.68 -9.76 12.51
N LEU A 259 17.45 -9.85 12.01
CA LEU A 259 16.32 -9.06 12.52
C LEU A 259 15.98 -9.41 13.97
N LEU A 260 16.01 -10.70 14.32
CA LEU A 260 15.89 -11.16 15.71
C LEU A 260 17.02 -10.59 16.59
N MET A 261 18.27 -10.73 16.16
CA MET A 261 19.43 -10.26 16.93
C MET A 261 19.44 -8.74 17.12
N GLN A 262 18.97 -7.98 16.13
CA GLN A 262 18.77 -6.54 16.27
C GLN A 262 17.86 -6.22 17.48
N GLY A 263 16.74 -6.94 17.61
CA GLY A 263 15.80 -6.79 18.73
C GLY A 263 16.38 -7.25 20.06
N LEU A 264 17.02 -8.42 20.10
CA LEU A 264 17.62 -8.97 21.31
C LEU A 264 18.77 -8.10 21.83
N LEU A 265 19.65 -7.61 20.97
CA LEU A 265 20.73 -6.71 21.38
C LEU A 265 20.17 -5.39 21.93
N THR A 266 19.07 -4.88 21.37
CA THR A 266 18.36 -3.72 21.92
C THR A 266 17.85 -4.01 23.34
N ALA A 267 17.21 -5.17 23.56
CA ALA A 267 16.76 -5.59 24.88
C ALA A 267 17.92 -5.78 25.87
N ARG A 268 19.04 -6.35 25.44
CA ARG A 268 20.25 -6.50 26.26
C ARG A 268 20.77 -5.15 26.77
N GLN A 269 20.71 -4.11 25.95
CA GLN A 269 21.13 -2.76 26.36
C GLN A 269 20.08 -2.05 27.23
N TYR A 270 18.79 -2.28 26.97
CA TYR A 270 17.70 -1.69 27.73
C TYR A 270 17.58 -2.26 29.15
N PHE A 271 17.64 -3.60 29.29
CA PHE A 271 17.60 -4.30 30.57
C PHE A 271 18.96 -4.28 31.27
N ASN A 272 19.39 -3.09 31.70
CA ASN A 272 20.71 -2.79 32.25
C ASN A 272 20.77 -2.56 33.78
N ARG A 273 19.67 -2.79 34.52
CA ARG A 273 19.69 -2.67 35.98
C ARG A 273 20.56 -3.78 36.60
N PRO A 274 21.21 -3.51 37.75
CA PRO A 274 22.05 -4.48 38.44
C PRO A 274 21.21 -5.50 39.26
N THR A 275 20.16 -6.06 38.66
CA THR A 275 19.35 -7.13 39.27
C THR A 275 19.76 -8.48 38.71
N ALA A 276 19.55 -9.55 39.48
CA ALA A 276 19.84 -10.91 39.02
C ALA A 276 19.05 -11.27 37.76
N ALA A 277 17.76 -10.90 37.68
CA ALA A 277 16.90 -11.21 36.54
C ALA A 277 17.38 -10.51 35.25
N GLU A 278 17.66 -9.20 35.28
CA GLU A 278 18.15 -8.49 34.09
C GLU A 278 19.56 -8.96 33.71
N SER A 279 20.41 -9.31 34.69
CA SER A 279 21.74 -9.86 34.43
C SER A 279 21.68 -11.24 33.75
N SER A 280 20.76 -12.11 34.19
CA SER A 280 20.51 -13.40 33.55
C SER A 280 20.04 -13.23 32.10
N LEU A 281 19.10 -12.30 31.84
CA LEU A 281 18.64 -12.01 30.49
C LEU A 281 19.79 -11.53 29.59
N ARG A 282 20.58 -10.55 30.05
CA ARG A 282 21.73 -10.04 29.27
C ARG A 282 22.73 -11.14 28.95
N ASN A 283 23.01 -12.03 29.89
CA ASN A 283 23.92 -13.15 29.68
C ASN A 283 23.36 -14.16 28.67
N ALA A 284 22.05 -14.46 28.74
CA ALA A 284 21.38 -15.35 27.79
C ALA A 284 21.39 -14.79 26.36
N ILE A 285 21.06 -13.51 26.18
CA ILE A 285 21.15 -12.85 24.89
C ILE A 285 22.59 -12.84 24.37
N THR A 286 23.58 -12.60 25.25
CA THR A 286 24.99 -12.62 24.87
C THR A 286 25.40 -14.00 24.35
N ARG A 287 24.99 -15.08 25.00
CA ARG A 287 25.25 -16.45 24.50
C ARG A 287 24.61 -16.69 23.14
N LEU A 288 23.34 -16.34 22.96
CA LEU A 288 22.67 -16.49 21.66
C LEU A 288 23.42 -15.73 20.56
N TRP A 289 23.75 -14.47 20.81
CA TRP A 289 24.51 -13.60 19.90
C TRP A 289 25.87 -14.19 19.51
N GLU A 290 26.66 -14.62 20.50
CA GLU A 290 28.01 -15.14 20.29
C GLU A 290 28.04 -16.51 19.62
N THR A 291 26.91 -17.24 19.61
CA THR A 291 26.82 -18.54 18.92
C THR A 291 26.48 -18.44 17.44
N VAL A 292 26.02 -17.29 16.92
CA VAL A 292 25.70 -17.16 15.50
C VAL A 292 26.99 -17.16 14.68
N GLU A 293 27.21 -18.21 13.88
CA GLU A 293 28.39 -18.37 13.05
C GLU A 293 28.25 -17.57 11.74
N TRP A 294 28.25 -16.24 11.80
CA TRP A 294 28.03 -15.40 10.59
C TRP A 294 28.99 -15.75 9.44
N ASN A 295 30.25 -16.04 9.75
CA ASN A 295 31.25 -16.44 8.77
C ASN A 295 31.00 -17.83 8.13
N TRP A 296 30.21 -18.72 8.76
CA TRP A 296 29.76 -19.96 8.12
C TRP A 296 28.97 -19.68 6.84
N PHE A 297 28.17 -18.61 6.86
CA PHE A 297 27.32 -18.19 5.74
C PHE A 297 28.09 -17.56 4.58
N GLN A 298 29.41 -17.54 4.63
CA GLN A 298 30.26 -17.21 3.49
C GLN A 298 30.48 -18.37 2.52
N ARG A 299 29.90 -19.56 2.74
CA ARG A 299 30.08 -20.78 1.91
C ARG A 299 31.53 -21.00 1.47
N GLU A 300 32.31 -21.69 2.31
CA GLU A 300 33.73 -21.97 2.00
C GLU A 300 34.60 -20.71 1.84
N GLY A 301 34.20 -19.59 2.47
CA GLY A 301 35.00 -18.37 2.54
C GLY A 301 34.85 -17.41 1.35
N GLU A 302 33.77 -17.50 0.58
CA GLU A 302 33.45 -16.51 -0.44
C GLU A 302 33.31 -15.09 0.16
N GLU A 303 33.54 -14.07 -0.69
CA GLU A 303 33.44 -12.66 -0.31
C GLU A 303 31.98 -12.16 -0.27
N MET A 304 31.02 -12.99 0.13
CA MET A 304 29.60 -12.64 0.27
C MET A 304 28.88 -13.52 1.30
N LEU A 305 27.78 -13.03 1.87
CA LEU A 305 26.92 -13.83 2.74
C LEU A 305 25.75 -14.45 1.97
N TYR A 306 25.40 -15.68 2.32
CA TYR A 306 24.23 -16.40 1.81
C TYR A 306 23.06 -16.33 2.79
N TRP A 307 21.87 -16.13 2.24
CA TRP A 307 20.64 -15.99 3.00
C TRP A 307 20.28 -17.27 3.74
N HIS A 308 20.43 -18.43 3.08
CA HIS A 308 19.96 -19.70 3.60
C HIS A 308 21.06 -20.76 3.63
N TRP A 309 20.94 -21.66 4.60
CA TRP A 309 21.67 -22.93 4.63
C TRP A 309 20.77 -24.03 5.21
N SER A 310 20.75 -25.20 4.59
CA SER A 310 19.95 -26.35 5.02
C SER A 310 20.82 -27.53 5.47
N PRO A 311 20.45 -28.24 6.55
CA PRO A 311 21.11 -29.49 6.93
C PRO A 311 20.87 -30.63 5.91
N THR A 312 19.79 -30.55 5.12
CA THR A 312 19.40 -31.56 4.14
C THR A 312 19.86 -31.18 2.73
N TYR A 313 19.77 -29.90 2.40
CA TYR A 313 19.98 -29.39 1.05
C TYR A 313 21.23 -28.52 0.91
N GLY A 314 21.99 -28.27 1.98
CA GLY A 314 23.16 -27.41 1.96
C GLY A 314 22.82 -26.03 1.41
N TRP A 315 23.53 -25.63 0.35
CA TRP A 315 23.41 -24.32 -0.29
C TRP A 315 22.45 -24.27 -1.48
N GLN A 316 21.54 -25.24 -1.65
CA GLN A 316 20.66 -25.33 -2.85
C GLN A 316 19.76 -24.10 -3.06
N MET A 317 19.33 -23.42 -2.00
CA MET A 317 18.64 -22.12 -2.13
C MET A 317 19.49 -21.08 -2.89
N ASN A 318 20.83 -21.18 -2.77
CA ASN A 318 21.83 -20.42 -3.51
C ASN A 318 21.52 -18.93 -3.68
N MET A 319 21.10 -18.29 -2.59
CA MET A 319 20.66 -16.89 -2.57
C MET A 319 21.68 -16.01 -1.85
N PRO A 320 22.66 -15.42 -2.55
CA PRO A 320 23.58 -14.47 -1.94
C PRO A 320 22.87 -13.16 -1.61
N ILE A 321 23.11 -12.61 -0.42
CA ILE A 321 22.52 -11.36 0.06
C ILE A 321 23.30 -10.20 -0.57
N LYS A 322 22.63 -9.44 -1.44
CA LYS A 322 23.24 -8.40 -2.28
C LYS A 322 22.46 -7.09 -2.14
N GLY A 323 23.18 -6.00 -1.89
CA GLY A 323 22.60 -4.68 -1.73
C GLY A 323 22.13 -4.09 -3.07
N TRP A 324 21.15 -3.21 -3.07
CA TRP A 324 20.46 -2.64 -1.92
C TRP A 324 19.07 -3.26 -1.74
N ASN A 325 18.75 -3.68 -0.52
CA ASN A 325 17.46 -4.23 -0.08
C ASN A 325 17.34 -4.11 1.47
N GLU A 326 16.41 -4.82 2.10
CA GLU A 326 16.13 -4.82 3.54
C GLU A 326 17.26 -5.38 4.43
N SER A 327 18.22 -6.11 3.85
CA SER A 327 19.12 -7.01 4.59
C SER A 327 20.43 -6.37 5.07
N MET A 328 20.55 -5.04 5.06
CA MET A 328 21.78 -4.33 5.46
C MET A 328 22.26 -4.75 6.87
N ILE A 329 21.34 -4.91 7.81
CA ILE A 329 21.62 -5.29 9.20
C ILE A 329 22.36 -6.62 9.31
N VAL A 330 22.19 -7.54 8.35
CA VAL A 330 22.92 -8.83 8.33
C VAL A 330 24.42 -8.60 8.29
N TYR A 331 24.89 -7.77 7.35
CA TYR A 331 26.32 -7.52 7.22
C TYR A 331 26.88 -6.69 8.37
N LEU A 332 26.10 -5.76 8.92
CA LEU A 332 26.53 -4.94 10.05
C LEU A 332 26.67 -5.79 11.33
N LEU A 333 25.72 -6.69 11.60
CA LEU A 333 25.83 -7.63 12.71
C LEU A 333 26.94 -8.65 12.47
N ALA A 334 27.07 -9.19 11.26
CA ALA A 334 28.17 -10.10 10.93
C ALA A 334 29.54 -9.45 11.15
N ALA A 335 29.72 -8.18 10.79
CA ALA A 335 30.97 -7.44 11.04
C ALA A 335 31.18 -7.12 12.53
N ALA A 336 30.11 -6.97 13.31
CA ALA A 336 30.14 -6.68 14.74
C ALA A 336 30.31 -7.94 15.62
N SER A 337 30.20 -9.14 15.07
CA SER A 337 30.31 -10.39 15.83
C SER A 337 31.68 -10.53 16.49
N PRO A 338 31.77 -10.75 17.82
CA PRO A 338 33.03 -10.91 18.51
C PRO A 338 33.65 -12.31 18.34
N THR A 339 32.86 -13.29 17.89
CA THR A 339 33.24 -14.71 17.82
C THR A 339 33.32 -15.23 16.39
N HIS A 340 32.45 -14.74 15.50
CA HIS A 340 32.35 -15.20 14.11
C HIS A 340 32.28 -14.02 13.11
N PRO A 341 33.22 -13.06 13.15
CA PRO A 341 33.18 -11.87 12.30
C PRO A 341 33.44 -12.19 10.82
N ILE A 342 32.86 -11.37 9.95
CA ILE A 342 33.25 -11.28 8.54
C ILE A 342 34.33 -10.20 8.35
N SER A 343 35.10 -10.30 7.26
CA SER A 343 36.03 -9.24 6.87
C SER A 343 35.31 -8.07 6.17
N LYS A 344 36.00 -6.94 6.03
CA LYS A 344 35.46 -5.78 5.29
C LYS A 344 35.17 -6.11 3.82
N GLU A 345 36.00 -6.95 3.22
CA GLU A 345 35.90 -7.36 1.81
C GLU A 345 34.56 -8.05 1.53
N VAL A 346 34.03 -8.83 2.49
CA VAL A 346 32.72 -9.49 2.37
C VAL A 346 31.60 -8.46 2.21
N TYR A 347 31.66 -7.34 2.94
CA TYR A 347 30.72 -6.23 2.76
C TYR A 347 30.92 -5.53 1.42
N ASP A 348 32.16 -5.16 1.09
CA ASP A 348 32.45 -4.40 -0.14
C ASP A 348 32.10 -5.17 -1.41
N ARG A 349 32.37 -6.48 -1.43
CA ARG A 349 32.25 -7.34 -2.62
C ARG A 349 30.90 -8.06 -2.68
N GLY A 350 30.38 -8.49 -1.54
CA GLY A 350 29.10 -9.17 -1.43
C GLY A 350 27.92 -8.20 -1.40
N TRP A 351 27.83 -7.41 -0.33
CA TRP A 351 26.73 -6.45 -0.14
C TRP A 351 26.79 -5.29 -1.14
N ALA A 352 27.86 -4.51 -1.09
CA ALA A 352 28.00 -3.30 -1.90
C ALA A 352 28.29 -3.61 -3.37
N ARG A 353 28.69 -4.85 -3.69
CA ARG A 353 29.01 -5.32 -5.04
C ARG A 353 30.02 -4.42 -5.75
N GLY A 354 31.03 -3.93 -5.04
CA GLY A 354 32.00 -2.98 -5.56
C GLY A 354 31.39 -1.63 -5.98
N GLY A 355 30.29 -1.22 -5.33
CA GLY A 355 29.54 -0.01 -5.66
C GLY A 355 28.35 -0.21 -6.59
N ASN A 356 28.12 -1.42 -7.12
CA ASN A 356 26.99 -1.71 -8.02
C ASN A 356 25.61 -1.70 -7.33
N MET A 357 25.52 -1.38 -6.04
CA MET A 357 24.25 -1.07 -5.37
C MET A 357 23.83 0.40 -5.49
N MET A 358 24.74 1.28 -5.93
CA MET A 358 24.46 2.69 -6.13
C MET A 358 23.49 2.89 -7.31
N ASN A 359 22.55 3.81 -7.12
CA ASN A 359 21.57 4.24 -8.12
C ASN A 359 21.87 5.68 -8.56
N ASN A 360 21.77 6.64 -7.64
CA ASN A 360 21.96 8.07 -7.83
C ASN A 360 21.01 8.75 -8.84
N ALA A 361 20.03 8.05 -9.40
CA ALA A 361 19.02 8.68 -10.26
C ALA A 361 18.03 9.53 -9.46
N THR A 362 17.30 10.39 -10.16
CA THR A 362 16.27 11.26 -9.59
C THR A 362 14.88 10.77 -10.01
N TYR A 363 13.99 10.60 -9.03
CA TYR A 363 12.59 10.24 -9.23
C TYR A 363 11.70 11.23 -8.50
N TYR A 364 10.69 11.79 -9.19
CA TYR A 364 9.78 12.80 -8.62
C TYR A 364 10.52 13.99 -7.94
N GLY A 365 11.69 14.36 -8.46
CA GLY A 365 12.53 15.44 -7.90
C GLY A 365 13.46 15.04 -6.74
N TYR A 366 13.46 13.79 -6.30
CA TYR A 366 14.33 13.28 -5.23
C TYR A 366 15.42 12.37 -5.78
N ARG A 367 16.68 12.63 -5.42
CA ARG A 367 17.81 11.73 -5.71
C ARG A 367 17.72 10.50 -4.81
N LEU A 368 17.85 9.31 -5.39
CA LEU A 368 17.89 8.06 -4.65
C LEU A 368 19.33 7.49 -4.68
N PRO A 369 20.09 7.55 -3.57
CA PRO A 369 21.47 7.07 -3.54
C PRO A 369 21.67 5.60 -3.95
N LEU A 370 20.86 4.68 -3.44
CA LEU A 370 21.00 3.22 -3.57
C LEU A 370 19.71 2.55 -4.05
N GLY A 371 19.82 1.33 -4.60
CA GLY A 371 18.66 0.45 -4.83
C GLY A 371 18.11 0.46 -6.26
N PRO A 372 17.07 -0.34 -6.50
CA PRO A 372 16.47 -0.44 -7.83
C PRO A 372 15.79 0.88 -8.22
N GLN A 373 15.31 0.93 -9.46
CA GLN A 373 14.46 2.03 -9.92
C GLN A 373 13.29 2.22 -8.96
N LEU A 374 13.03 3.48 -8.57
CA LEU A 374 11.99 3.85 -7.59
C LEU A 374 12.14 3.22 -6.19
N GLY A 375 13.28 2.63 -5.86
CA GLY A 375 13.65 2.16 -4.52
C GLY A 375 13.13 0.79 -4.11
N GLY A 376 12.06 0.29 -4.73
CA GLY A 376 11.41 -0.98 -4.36
C GLY A 376 10.41 -0.81 -3.21
N PRO A 377 9.98 -1.90 -2.56
CA PRO A 377 9.04 -1.86 -1.44
C PRO A 377 9.55 -1.00 -0.27
N LEU A 378 8.66 -0.25 0.37
CA LEU A 378 9.07 0.76 1.35
C LEU A 378 9.72 0.17 2.62
N PHE A 379 9.44 -1.10 2.96
CA PHE A 379 10.05 -1.75 4.12
C PHE A 379 11.59 -1.86 4.06
N PHE A 380 12.21 -1.67 2.89
CA PHE A 380 13.68 -1.57 2.77
C PHE A 380 14.24 -0.40 3.59
N ALA A 381 13.46 0.69 3.74
CA ALA A 381 13.82 1.84 4.57
C ALA A 381 13.46 1.64 6.06
N HIS A 382 12.92 0.49 6.46
CA HIS A 382 12.44 0.22 7.82
C HIS A 382 13.30 -0.82 8.56
N TYR A 383 13.36 -2.06 8.08
CA TYR A 383 13.75 -3.23 8.90
C TYR A 383 15.16 -3.14 9.49
N SER A 384 16.14 -2.71 8.69
CA SER A 384 17.53 -2.55 9.15
C SER A 384 17.77 -1.30 10.01
N PHE A 385 16.77 -0.42 10.15
CA PHE A 385 16.87 0.89 10.78
C PHE A 385 16.01 1.03 12.05
N LEU A 386 15.48 -0.08 12.57
CA LEU A 386 14.71 -0.08 13.82
C LEU A 386 15.61 0.11 15.05
N GLY A 387 16.80 -0.49 15.03
CA GLY A 387 17.85 -0.32 16.06
C GLY A 387 18.98 0.61 15.63
N ILE A 388 19.33 0.61 14.32
CA ILE A 388 20.38 1.47 13.79
C ILE A 388 19.79 2.82 13.41
N ARG A 389 20.33 3.88 14.02
CA ARG A 389 19.95 5.25 13.71
C ARG A 389 20.48 5.66 12.32
N PRO A 390 19.62 5.97 11.34
CA PRO A 390 20.06 6.44 10.02
C PRO A 390 20.57 7.89 10.03
N GLU A 391 20.11 8.74 10.96
CA GLU A 391 20.56 10.14 11.04
C GLU A 391 22.06 10.24 11.34
N GLY A 392 22.82 10.80 10.41
CA GLY A 392 24.27 10.92 10.50
C GLY A 392 25.03 9.62 10.21
N LEU A 393 24.35 8.54 9.85
CA LEU A 393 24.98 7.30 9.40
C LEU A 393 25.38 7.44 7.93
N GLN A 394 26.68 7.29 7.66
CA GLN A 394 27.23 7.39 6.32
C GLN A 394 28.40 6.40 6.16
N ASP A 395 28.59 5.92 4.94
CA ASP A 395 29.80 5.20 4.53
C ASP A 395 30.29 5.67 3.15
N SER A 396 31.15 4.88 2.50
CA SER A 396 31.68 5.20 1.18
C SER A 396 30.64 5.17 0.05
N TYR A 397 29.43 4.65 0.30
CA TYR A 397 28.41 4.39 -0.71
C TYR A 397 27.20 5.33 -0.58
N ALA A 398 26.76 5.68 0.63
CA ALA A 398 25.60 6.54 0.82
C ALA A 398 25.54 7.28 2.16
N ASP A 399 24.75 8.36 2.16
CA ASP A 399 24.09 8.87 3.36
C ASP A 399 22.78 8.10 3.55
N TYR A 400 22.65 7.38 4.66
CA TYR A 400 21.52 6.49 4.91
C TYR A 400 20.26 7.24 5.36
N TRP A 401 20.38 8.45 5.88
CA TRP A 401 19.22 9.32 6.13
C TRP A 401 18.67 9.88 4.82
N GLU A 402 19.54 10.35 3.91
CA GLU A 402 19.13 10.76 2.57
C GLU A 402 18.45 9.59 1.84
N GLN A 403 19.05 8.40 1.88
CA GLN A 403 18.51 7.18 1.26
C GLN A 403 17.09 6.89 1.73
N ASN A 404 16.88 6.75 3.03
CA ASN A 404 15.60 6.33 3.59
C ASN A 404 14.53 7.42 3.40
N ARG A 405 14.88 8.69 3.67
CA ARG A 405 13.94 9.81 3.50
C ARG A 405 13.51 9.95 2.05
N ASN A 406 14.43 9.86 1.10
CA ASN A 406 14.09 10.02 -0.31
C ASN A 406 13.36 8.80 -0.86
N HIS A 407 13.65 7.57 -0.41
CA HIS A 407 12.84 6.39 -0.74
C HIS A 407 11.38 6.57 -0.29
N THR A 408 11.15 7.03 0.94
CA THR A 408 9.80 7.35 1.44
C THR A 408 9.10 8.43 0.61
N LEU A 409 9.80 9.52 0.27
CA LEU A 409 9.21 10.60 -0.53
C LEU A 409 8.91 10.19 -1.97
N ILE A 410 9.73 9.32 -2.57
CA ILE A 410 9.47 8.74 -3.90
C ILE A 410 8.23 7.85 -3.86
N ASN A 411 8.10 7.00 -2.83
CA ASN A 411 6.92 6.16 -2.62
C ASN A 411 5.65 7.01 -2.45
N TYR A 412 5.69 8.01 -1.57
CA TYR A 412 4.62 9.00 -1.38
C TYR A 412 4.23 9.69 -2.69
N ARG A 413 5.20 10.25 -3.43
CA ARG A 413 4.92 10.95 -4.69
C ARG A 413 4.36 10.05 -5.77
N HIS A 414 4.73 8.78 -5.80
CA HIS A 414 4.12 7.81 -6.71
C HIS A 414 2.63 7.65 -6.43
N CYS A 415 2.24 7.42 -5.17
CA CYS A 415 0.84 7.33 -4.77
C CYS A 415 0.07 8.63 -5.05
N VAL A 416 0.64 9.79 -4.73
CA VAL A 416 0.00 11.10 -5.01
C VAL A 416 -0.18 11.33 -6.52
N THR A 417 0.81 10.93 -7.33
CA THR A 417 0.72 11.04 -8.80
C THR A 417 -0.32 10.08 -9.36
N ASN A 418 -0.48 8.91 -8.72
CA ASN A 418 -1.45 7.87 -9.08
C ASN A 418 -1.47 7.54 -10.58
N PRO A 419 -0.34 7.11 -11.18
CA PRO A 419 -0.24 6.93 -12.63
C PRO A 419 -1.20 5.86 -13.19
N ASN A 420 -1.68 4.95 -12.33
CA ASN A 420 -2.61 3.88 -12.68
C ASN A 420 -4.08 4.24 -12.42
N GLY A 421 -4.36 5.43 -11.84
CA GLY A 421 -5.71 5.88 -11.54
C GLY A 421 -6.45 5.01 -10.50
N TYR A 422 -5.73 4.46 -9.51
CA TYR A 422 -6.32 3.69 -8.43
C TYR A 422 -7.18 4.55 -7.51
N TYR A 423 -8.27 3.97 -6.99
CA TYR A 423 -9.14 4.67 -6.06
C TYR A 423 -8.46 4.92 -4.72
N GLY A 424 -8.62 6.14 -4.21
CA GLY A 424 -8.19 6.53 -2.87
C GLY A 424 -6.74 6.95 -2.74
N TYR A 425 -5.87 6.67 -3.72
CA TYR A 425 -4.47 7.11 -3.68
C TYR A 425 -4.36 8.63 -3.72
N GLY A 426 -3.56 9.20 -2.81
CA GLY A 426 -3.43 10.65 -2.68
C GLY A 426 -2.55 11.06 -1.50
N GLU A 427 -2.62 12.35 -1.14
CA GLU A 427 -1.80 12.92 -0.06
C GLU A 427 -2.10 12.28 1.31
N ASP A 428 -3.35 11.84 1.51
CA ASP A 428 -3.83 11.25 2.76
C ASP A 428 -3.85 9.71 2.76
N CYS A 429 -3.54 9.05 1.63
CA CYS A 429 -3.56 7.59 1.50
C CYS A 429 -2.49 7.13 0.51
N TRP A 430 -1.38 6.66 1.07
CA TRP A 430 -0.17 6.28 0.35
C TRP A 430 0.62 5.24 1.15
N GLY A 431 1.59 4.60 0.50
CA GLY A 431 2.51 3.66 1.14
C GLY A 431 2.45 2.28 0.50
N LEU A 432 3.35 2.03 -0.45
CA LEU A 432 3.47 0.74 -1.14
C LEU A 432 4.59 -0.09 -0.54
N THR A 433 4.25 -1.26 -0.03
CA THR A 433 5.20 -2.22 0.54
C THR A 433 4.69 -3.65 0.38
N ALA A 434 5.57 -4.63 0.54
CA ALA A 434 5.18 -6.04 0.50
C ALA A 434 4.12 -6.34 1.58
N SER A 435 3.00 -6.91 1.16
CA SER A 435 1.85 -7.18 2.02
C SER A 435 0.89 -8.17 1.38
N ASP A 436 -0.12 -8.60 2.14
CA ASP A 436 -1.31 -9.18 1.54
C ASP A 436 -2.01 -8.16 0.64
N GLY A 437 -2.59 -8.66 -0.44
CA GLY A 437 -3.44 -7.93 -1.38
C GLY A 437 -4.63 -8.78 -1.81
N ASN A 438 -5.49 -8.21 -2.67
CA ASN A 438 -6.72 -8.85 -3.15
C ASN A 438 -6.50 -10.17 -3.93
N ARG A 439 -5.28 -10.44 -4.40
CA ARG A 439 -4.90 -11.67 -5.13
C ARG A 439 -3.90 -12.54 -4.36
N GLY A 440 -3.75 -12.31 -3.06
CA GLY A 440 -2.72 -12.93 -2.22
C GLY A 440 -1.55 -11.99 -1.95
N TYR A 441 -0.44 -12.54 -1.48
CA TYR A 441 0.74 -11.77 -1.10
C TYR A 441 1.51 -11.29 -2.34
N SER A 442 1.97 -10.04 -2.33
CA SER A 442 2.82 -9.45 -3.37
C SER A 442 3.80 -8.45 -2.77
N ALA A 443 4.94 -8.27 -3.43
CA ALA A 443 5.92 -7.26 -3.05
C ALA A 443 5.54 -5.90 -3.64
N HIS A 444 4.52 -5.23 -3.07
CA HIS A 444 4.04 -3.96 -3.62
C HIS A 444 5.12 -2.87 -3.53
N SER A 445 5.21 -2.05 -4.56
CA SER A 445 6.18 -0.96 -4.72
C SER A 445 5.72 -0.01 -5.83
N PRO A 446 6.35 1.16 -6.01
CA PRO A 446 6.04 2.05 -7.15
C PRO A 446 6.20 1.41 -8.55
N SER A 447 6.88 0.27 -8.67
CA SER A 447 7.02 -0.50 -9.92
C SER A 447 6.13 -1.75 -9.99
N ASN A 448 5.37 -2.04 -8.94
CA ASN A 448 4.48 -3.18 -8.80
C ASN A 448 3.41 -2.82 -7.77
N ASP A 449 2.43 -2.03 -8.18
CA ASP A 449 1.42 -1.42 -7.30
C ASP A 449 0.23 -2.36 -7.03
#